data_AF-A0AAN8GUW5-F1
#
_entry.id   AF-A0AAN8GUW5-F1
#
_cell.length_a   1.000
_cell.length_b   1.000
_cell.length_c   1.000
_cell.angle_alpha   90.00
_cell.angle_beta   90.00
_cell.angle_gamma   90.00
#
_symmetry.space_group_name_H-M   'P 1'
#
loop_
_entity.id
_entity.type
_entity.pdbx_description
1 polymer ?
#
loop_
_entity_poly.entity_id
_entity_poly.type
_entity_poly.pdbx_seq_one_letter_code
_entity_poly.pdbx_strand_id
1 'polypeptide(L)'
;MLLMSYDEKAAVNAQAWVDQCILAHGAPSTRMIDGYELGENLFYSSSLDSWTDAITDWHAEVSHYLYPSGSTNGKSVGHYTQVVWNSSYKIGCGVKLCPNGIYFYACHYYRAGNFKGWPPYQEGPQCGSCPNDCEGKLCTNPCPYINKYLNCPTLKNQNGCTNGQVKAWCPAACNCTTEIIPIA
;
A
#
# COMPACT_ATOMS: atom_id res chain seq x y z
N MET A 1 -1.54 -0.44 -12.12
CA MET A 1 -0.58 0.08 -11.14
C MET A 1 -0.86 1.56 -11.00
N LEU A 2 -1.29 2.05 -9.84
CA LEU A 2 -1.54 3.47 -9.66
C LEU A 2 -0.24 4.26 -9.56
N LEU A 3 -0.26 5.48 -10.07
CA LEU A 3 0.77 6.49 -9.83
C LEU A 3 0.73 6.89 -8.36
N MET A 4 1.88 6.81 -7.68
CA MET A 4 2.00 7.29 -6.30
C MET A 4 2.16 8.82 -6.24
N SER A 5 1.57 9.43 -5.23
CA SER A 5 1.67 10.85 -4.91
C SER A 5 2.05 11.07 -3.44
N TYR A 6 2.69 12.19 -3.13
CA TYR A 6 2.99 12.54 -1.74
C TYR A 6 1.72 12.91 -0.97
N ASP A 7 1.58 12.44 0.27
CA ASP A 7 0.49 12.80 1.17
C ASP A 7 1.01 13.23 2.54
N GLU A 8 0.67 14.48 2.90
CA GLU A 8 1.13 15.12 4.12
C GLU A 8 0.57 14.46 5.38
N LYS A 9 -0.69 13.97 5.35
CA LYS A 9 -1.25 13.26 6.51
C LYS A 9 -0.49 11.96 6.76
N ALA A 10 -0.16 11.21 5.70
CA ALA A 10 0.67 10.01 5.80
C ALA A 10 2.08 10.33 6.32
N ALA A 11 2.68 11.43 5.89
CA ALA A 11 4.01 11.83 6.35
C ALA A 11 4.01 12.23 7.84
N VAL A 12 3.02 12.99 8.28
CA VAL A 12 2.82 13.32 9.71
C VAL A 12 2.60 12.05 10.53
N ASN A 13 1.83 11.09 10.02
CA ASN A 13 1.62 9.80 10.71
C ASN A 13 2.92 8.98 10.81
N ALA A 14 3.68 8.88 9.72
CA ALA A 14 4.96 8.18 9.70
C ALA A 14 6.00 8.84 10.60
N GLN A 15 6.07 10.17 10.61
CA GLN A 15 6.97 10.90 11.50
C GLN A 15 6.62 10.66 12.98
N ALA A 16 5.32 10.72 13.32
CA ALA A 16 4.86 10.42 14.67
C ALA A 16 5.17 8.98 15.12
N TRP A 17 5.30 8.03 14.18
CA TRP A 17 5.76 6.68 14.48
C TRP A 17 7.25 6.63 14.80
N VAL A 18 8.10 7.16 13.91
CA VAL A 18 9.56 7.10 14.12
C VAL A 18 10.03 7.93 15.31
N ASP A 19 9.29 8.97 15.70
CA ASP A 19 9.57 9.77 16.90
C ASP A 19 9.48 8.96 18.20
N GLN A 20 8.78 7.83 18.20
CA GLN A 20 8.71 6.93 19.36
C GLN A 20 9.99 6.11 19.55
N CYS A 21 10.82 5.98 18.51
CA CYS A 21 12.04 5.18 18.53
C CYS A 21 11.83 3.73 18.98
N ILE A 22 10.68 3.16 18.61
CA ILE A 22 10.40 1.73 18.73
C ILE A 22 10.73 1.10 17.38
N LEU A 23 11.89 0.43 17.28
CA LEU A 23 12.41 -0.17 16.04
C LEU A 23 11.65 -1.46 15.67
N ALA A 24 10.34 -1.36 15.56
CA ALA A 24 9.43 -2.44 15.19
C ALA A 24 8.18 -1.86 14.52
N HIS A 25 7.37 -2.72 13.91
CA HIS A 25 6.04 -2.34 13.47
C HIS A 25 5.09 -2.17 14.66
N GLY A 26 4.20 -1.17 14.55
CA GLY A 26 3.09 -0.99 15.47
C GLY A 26 1.89 -1.87 15.14
N ALA A 27 0.89 -1.88 16.03
CA ALA A 27 -0.40 -2.47 15.71
C ALA A 27 -1.05 -1.70 14.54
N PRO A 28 -1.81 -2.35 13.64
CA PRO A 28 -2.59 -1.68 12.59
C PRO A 28 -3.32 -0.39 13.02
N SER A 29 -3.91 -0.41 14.22
CA SER A 29 -4.63 0.72 14.79
C SER A 29 -3.79 1.97 15.04
N THR A 30 -2.45 1.87 15.04
CA THR A 30 -1.55 3.02 15.23
C THR A 30 -1.32 3.82 13.95
N ARG A 31 -1.76 3.30 12.79
CA ARG A 31 -1.56 3.91 11.47
C ARG A 31 -2.87 3.94 10.68
N MET A 32 -3.75 4.87 11.06
CA MET A 32 -5.08 5.04 10.46
C MET A 32 -5.28 6.46 9.95
N ILE A 33 -5.76 6.63 8.72
CA ILE A 33 -6.18 7.93 8.16
C ILE A 33 -7.55 7.78 7.52
N ASP A 34 -8.46 8.69 7.85
CA ASP A 34 -9.82 8.76 7.29
C ASP A 34 -10.59 7.41 7.40
N GLY A 35 -10.29 6.63 8.45
CA GLY A 35 -10.90 5.32 8.71
C GLY A 35 -10.20 4.12 8.05
N TYR A 36 -9.07 4.34 7.38
CA TYR A 36 -8.33 3.31 6.64
C TYR A 36 -6.95 3.05 7.22
N GLU A 37 -6.58 1.77 7.28
CA GLU A 37 -5.24 1.34 7.67
C GLU A 37 -4.22 1.72 6.58
N LEU A 38 -3.08 2.24 7.02
CA LEU A 38 -1.92 2.49 6.18
C LEU A 38 -1.00 1.27 6.15
N GLY A 39 -0.37 1.03 5.00
CA GLY A 39 0.79 0.15 4.91
C GLY A 39 2.00 0.81 5.55
N GLU A 40 3.02 0.02 5.91
CA GLU A 40 4.23 0.53 6.56
C GLU A 40 5.46 -0.24 6.08
N ASN A 41 6.47 0.49 5.62
CA ASN A 41 7.83 -0.02 5.48
C ASN A 41 8.73 0.70 6.47
N LEU A 42 9.61 -0.05 7.12
CA LEU A 42 10.57 0.45 8.10
C LEU A 42 11.99 0.19 7.63
N PHE A 43 12.90 1.10 7.94
CA PHE A 43 14.33 0.94 7.68
C PHE A 43 15.12 1.55 8.83
N TYR A 44 16.27 1.00 9.16
CA TYR A 44 17.13 1.56 10.20
C TYR A 44 18.61 1.36 9.87
N SER A 45 19.41 2.36 10.23
CA SER A 45 20.83 2.40 9.90
C SER A 45 21.65 3.08 11.00
N SER A 46 22.93 2.74 11.09
CA SER A 46 23.90 3.41 11.97
C SER A 46 24.41 4.74 11.38
N SER A 47 24.11 5.02 10.11
CA SER A 47 24.38 6.28 9.42
C SER A 47 23.09 6.91 8.89
N LEU A 48 23.17 8.21 8.57
CA LEU A 48 22.11 8.86 7.81
C LEU A 48 22.24 8.45 6.34
N ASP A 49 21.42 7.50 5.93
CA ASP A 49 21.31 7.05 4.54
C ASP A 49 20.31 7.89 3.76
N SER A 50 20.45 7.92 2.43
CA SER A 50 19.48 8.60 1.58
C SER A 50 18.17 7.84 1.49
N TRP A 51 17.07 8.52 1.18
CA TRP A 51 15.80 7.85 0.89
C TRP A 51 15.90 6.88 -0.29
N THR A 52 16.79 7.16 -1.26
CA THR A 52 17.07 6.24 -2.37
C THR A 52 17.64 4.93 -1.87
N ASP A 53 18.54 4.96 -0.88
CA ASP A 53 19.15 3.75 -0.32
C ASP A 53 18.11 2.91 0.42
N ALA A 54 17.30 3.54 1.29
CA ALA A 54 16.23 2.86 2.03
C ALA A 54 15.19 2.21 1.09
N ILE A 55 14.77 2.94 0.04
CA ILE A 55 13.81 2.41 -0.96
C ILE A 55 14.46 1.29 -1.80
N THR A 56 15.75 1.41 -2.13
CA THR A 56 16.47 0.38 -2.87
C THR A 56 16.59 -0.91 -2.05
N ASP A 57 16.84 -0.81 -0.76
CA ASP A 57 16.90 -1.94 0.16
C ASP A 57 15.53 -2.65 0.24
N TRP A 58 14.44 -1.90 0.45
CA TRP A 58 13.08 -2.44 0.39
C TRP A 58 12.76 -3.13 -0.93
N HIS A 59 13.16 -2.53 -2.05
CA HIS A 59 12.90 -3.09 -3.38
C HIS A 59 13.76 -4.34 -3.67
N ALA A 60 14.95 -4.47 -3.09
CA ALA A 60 15.87 -5.59 -3.33
C ALA A 60 15.29 -6.96 -2.95
N GLU A 61 14.27 -6.99 -2.08
CA GLU A 61 13.50 -8.20 -1.76
C GLU A 61 12.82 -8.83 -3.00
N VAL A 62 12.70 -8.11 -4.12
CA VAL A 62 12.25 -8.66 -5.41
C VAL A 62 13.05 -9.91 -5.82
N SER A 63 14.32 -9.99 -5.43
CA SER A 63 15.18 -11.15 -5.68
C SER A 63 14.72 -12.43 -4.99
N HIS A 64 13.77 -12.34 -4.06
CA HIS A 64 13.19 -13.46 -3.33
C HIS A 64 11.72 -13.71 -3.72
N TYR A 65 11.14 -12.85 -4.54
CA TYR A 65 9.73 -12.88 -4.93
C TYR A 65 9.53 -13.55 -6.29
N LEU A 66 8.54 -14.45 -6.37
CA LEU A 66 8.02 -15.00 -7.63
C LEU A 66 6.55 -14.61 -7.77
N TYR A 67 6.21 -13.93 -8.86
CA TYR A 67 4.82 -13.61 -9.16
C TYR A 67 4.04 -14.87 -9.63
N PRO A 68 2.78 -15.07 -9.23
CA PRO A 68 2.04 -14.39 -8.16
C PRO A 68 2.22 -15.06 -6.78
N SER A 69 3.11 -16.06 -6.69
CA SER A 69 3.23 -17.01 -5.59
C SER A 69 3.79 -16.43 -4.28
N GLY A 70 4.58 -15.35 -4.32
CA GLY A 70 5.22 -14.77 -3.12
C GLY A 70 6.67 -15.20 -2.93
N SER A 71 7.09 -15.34 -1.66
CA SER A 71 8.47 -15.71 -1.31
C SER A 71 8.82 -17.13 -1.79
N THR A 72 9.95 -17.26 -2.47
CA THR A 72 10.44 -18.54 -3.02
C THR A 72 11.36 -19.32 -2.09
N ASN A 73 11.89 -18.66 -1.08
CA ASN A 73 12.95 -19.18 -0.20
C ASN A 73 12.68 -18.89 1.29
N GLY A 74 11.46 -18.46 1.63
CA GLY A 74 11.06 -18.13 2.99
C GLY A 74 11.58 -16.79 3.52
N LYS A 75 12.32 -16.02 2.71
CA LYS A 75 12.75 -14.67 3.09
C LYS A 75 11.62 -13.64 2.95
N SER A 76 11.78 -12.52 3.63
CA SER A 76 10.88 -11.37 3.54
C SER A 76 10.80 -10.85 2.11
N VAL A 77 9.56 -10.54 1.70
CA VAL A 77 9.22 -9.90 0.43
C VAL A 77 8.22 -8.75 0.61
N GLY A 78 7.86 -8.46 1.86
CA GLY A 78 6.78 -7.55 2.23
C GLY A 78 7.09 -6.09 1.92
N HIS A 79 8.36 -5.69 2.04
CA HIS A 79 8.77 -4.33 1.71
C HIS A 79 8.66 -4.11 0.20
N TYR A 80 9.17 -5.06 -0.59
CA TYR A 80 9.04 -5.02 -2.05
C TYR A 80 7.57 -5.00 -2.48
N THR A 81 6.76 -5.94 -1.98
CA THR A 81 5.35 -6.03 -2.41
C THR A 81 4.55 -4.79 -2.02
N GLN A 82 4.88 -4.11 -0.92
CA GLN A 82 4.27 -2.83 -0.55
C GLN A 82 4.73 -1.70 -1.49
N VAL A 83 6.00 -1.64 -1.87
CA VAL A 83 6.52 -0.66 -2.85
C VAL A 83 5.77 -0.77 -4.18
N VAL A 84 5.47 -2.00 -4.62
CA VAL A 84 4.75 -2.24 -5.89
C VAL A 84 3.26 -2.56 -5.70
N TRP A 85 2.64 -2.18 -4.58
CA TRP A 85 1.23 -2.47 -4.35
C TRP A 85 0.33 -1.59 -5.21
N ASN A 86 -0.50 -2.19 -6.07
CA ASN A 86 -1.21 -1.51 -7.16
C ASN A 86 -2.14 -0.39 -6.75
N SER A 87 -2.60 -0.43 -5.49
CA SER A 87 -3.66 0.40 -4.94
C SER A 87 -3.18 1.32 -3.83
N SER A 88 -1.91 1.21 -3.43
CA SER A 88 -1.25 2.15 -2.55
C SER A 88 -0.75 3.32 -3.38
N TYR A 89 -1.55 4.38 -3.51
CA TYR A 89 -1.31 5.49 -4.45
C TYR A 89 -0.91 6.79 -3.75
N LYS A 90 -0.84 6.79 -2.42
CA LYS A 90 -0.24 7.90 -1.69
C LYS A 90 0.77 7.39 -0.69
N ILE A 91 1.81 8.18 -0.46
CA ILE A 91 2.90 7.85 0.45
C ILE A 91 3.33 9.08 1.23
N GLY A 92 3.71 8.86 2.49
CA GLY A 92 4.38 9.87 3.29
C GLY A 92 5.36 9.20 4.25
N CYS A 93 6.49 9.85 4.50
CA CYS A 93 7.60 9.24 5.21
C CYS A 93 8.17 10.16 6.29
N GLY A 94 8.83 9.58 7.29
CA GLY A 94 9.51 10.27 8.38
C GLY A 94 10.83 9.60 8.73
N VAL A 95 11.74 10.37 9.32
CA VAL A 95 13.05 9.86 9.80
C VAL A 95 13.40 10.49 11.14
N LYS A 96 14.02 9.71 12.02
CA LYS A 96 14.46 10.14 13.35
C LYS A 96 15.81 9.54 13.71
N LEU A 97 16.76 10.36 14.19
CA LEU A 97 17.90 9.85 14.96
C LEU A 97 17.43 9.53 16.38
N CYS A 98 17.47 8.26 16.74
CA CYS A 98 17.04 7.76 18.04
C CYS A 98 18.11 7.89 19.12
N PRO A 99 17.75 7.87 20.42
CA PRO A 99 18.71 8.04 21.52
C PRO A 99 19.84 7.00 21.55
N ASN A 100 19.63 5.84 20.93
CA ASN A 100 20.62 4.78 20.79
C ASN A 100 21.60 5.00 19.61
N GLY A 101 21.51 6.13 18.90
CA GLY A 101 22.36 6.48 17.77
C GLY A 101 21.93 5.86 16.43
N ILE A 102 20.78 5.20 16.37
CA ILE A 102 20.24 4.61 15.14
C ILE A 102 19.33 5.61 14.43
N TYR A 103 19.50 5.78 13.13
CA TYR A 103 18.54 6.47 12.27
C TYR A 103 17.40 5.51 11.94
N PHE A 104 16.18 5.88 12.28
CA PHE A 104 14.96 5.11 12.06
C PHE A 104 14.07 5.81 11.04
N TYR A 105 13.70 5.09 9.99
CA TYR A 105 12.93 5.56 8.84
C TYR A 105 11.62 4.78 8.77
N ALA A 106 10.55 5.47 8.42
CA ALA A 106 9.27 4.86 8.09
C ALA A 106 8.68 5.55 6.85
N CYS A 107 8.08 4.75 5.97
CA CYS A 107 7.13 5.24 4.98
C CYS A 107 5.79 4.57 5.22
N HIS A 108 4.74 5.39 5.28
CA HIS A 108 3.35 4.95 5.34
C HIS A 108 2.68 5.08 3.99
N TYR A 109 1.94 4.05 3.61
CA TYR A 109 1.28 3.92 2.31
C TYR A 109 -0.23 4.04 2.51
N TYR A 110 -0.86 5.05 1.89
CA TYR A 110 -2.30 5.22 1.98
C TYR A 110 -2.99 4.12 1.19
N ARG A 111 -3.78 3.35 1.95
CA ARG A 111 -4.21 1.97 1.70
C ARG A 111 -3.07 0.99 1.93
N ALA A 112 -3.24 0.19 2.97
CA ALA A 112 -2.41 -0.98 3.22
C ALA A 112 -2.40 -1.91 2.01
N GLY A 113 -1.21 -2.44 1.71
CA GLY A 113 -1.04 -3.56 0.80
C GLY A 113 -0.85 -4.87 1.54
N ASN A 114 -0.19 -5.81 0.88
CA ASN A 114 0.27 -7.09 1.44
C ASN A 114 -0.86 -7.99 2.00
N PHE A 115 -2.05 -7.94 1.39
CA PHE A 115 -3.14 -8.83 1.75
C PHE A 115 -2.77 -10.30 1.47
N LYS A 116 -2.92 -11.14 2.48
CA LYS A 116 -2.52 -12.55 2.41
C LYS A 116 -3.21 -13.28 1.25
N GLY A 117 -2.40 -13.91 0.39
CA GLY A 117 -2.88 -14.67 -0.76
C GLY A 117 -3.22 -13.83 -1.98
N TRP A 118 -2.95 -12.51 -1.96
CA TRP A 118 -3.15 -11.62 -3.10
C TRP A 118 -1.82 -11.14 -3.67
N PRO A 119 -1.66 -11.15 -5.01
CA PRO A 119 -0.50 -10.55 -5.63
C PRO A 119 -0.57 -9.01 -5.51
N PRO A 120 0.59 -8.32 -5.52
CA PRO A 120 0.64 -6.86 -5.37
C PRO A 120 0.02 -6.10 -6.54
N TYR A 121 -0.11 -6.73 -7.70
CA TYR A 121 -0.74 -6.17 -8.88
C TYR A 121 -1.31 -7.27 -9.77
N GLN A 122 -2.12 -6.86 -10.75
CA GLN A 122 -2.59 -7.73 -11.82
C GLN A 122 -1.62 -7.64 -13.00
N GLU A 123 -1.13 -8.78 -13.46
CA GLU A 123 -0.35 -8.88 -14.70
C GLU A 123 -1.20 -8.60 -15.93
N GLY A 124 -0.63 -7.86 -16.89
CA GLY A 124 -1.29 -7.50 -18.13
C GLY A 124 -0.58 -6.34 -18.84
N PRO A 125 -1.14 -5.86 -19.96
CA PRO A 125 -0.62 -4.68 -20.65
C PRO A 125 -0.53 -3.47 -19.73
N GLN A 126 0.50 -2.65 -19.93
CA GLN A 126 0.64 -1.36 -19.23
C GLN A 126 -0.62 -0.53 -19.42
N CYS A 127 -1.17 -0.03 -18.32
CA CYS A 127 -2.44 0.71 -18.30
C CYS A 127 -3.65 0.00 -18.92
N GLY A 128 -3.63 -1.34 -19.08
CA GLY A 128 -4.76 -2.08 -19.66
C GLY A 128 -6.08 -1.92 -18.88
N SER A 129 -6.00 -1.67 -17.58
CA SER A 129 -7.15 -1.40 -16.71
C SER A 129 -7.56 0.07 -16.64
N CYS A 130 -6.81 0.98 -17.26
CA CYS A 130 -7.00 2.44 -17.17
C CYS A 130 -6.59 3.14 -18.49
N PRO A 131 -7.14 2.74 -19.65
CA PRO A 131 -6.65 3.19 -20.95
C PRO A 131 -6.77 4.71 -21.17
N ASN A 132 -7.72 5.36 -20.50
CA ASN A 132 -7.96 6.80 -20.59
C ASN A 132 -7.31 7.62 -19.46
N ASP A 133 -6.70 6.95 -18.48
CA ASP A 133 -6.19 7.54 -17.25
C ASP A 133 -4.78 7.01 -16.99
N CYS A 134 -3.88 7.21 -17.96
CA CYS A 134 -2.53 6.64 -17.97
C CYS A 134 -1.48 7.73 -18.15
N GLU A 135 -0.57 7.86 -17.19
CA GLU A 135 0.59 8.74 -17.25
C GLU A 135 1.86 7.93 -16.96
N GLY A 136 2.85 7.99 -17.85
CA GLY A 136 4.12 7.30 -17.61
C GLY A 136 4.00 5.78 -17.36
N LYS A 137 3.00 5.12 -17.97
CA LYS A 137 2.65 3.69 -17.78
C LYS A 137 2.01 3.37 -16.42
N LEU A 138 1.55 4.38 -15.69
CA LEU A 138 0.88 4.28 -14.41
C LEU A 138 -0.54 4.86 -14.50
N CYS A 139 -1.49 4.22 -13.83
CA CYS A 139 -2.88 4.66 -13.78
C CYS A 139 -3.04 5.89 -12.87
N THR A 140 -3.88 6.84 -13.25
CA THR A 140 -4.11 8.10 -12.50
C THR A 140 -5.52 8.22 -11.93
N ASN A 141 -6.33 7.17 -12.02
CA ASN A 141 -7.73 7.12 -11.62
C ASN A 141 -7.98 6.20 -10.40
N PRO A 142 -7.49 6.54 -9.19
CA PRO A 142 -7.77 5.76 -7.99
C PRO A 142 -9.26 5.83 -7.63
N CYS A 143 -9.88 4.70 -7.33
CA CYS A 143 -11.25 4.70 -6.77
C CYS A 143 -11.21 5.38 -5.40
N PRO A 144 -12.07 6.36 -5.06
CA PRO A 144 -12.02 7.04 -3.76
C PRO A 144 -12.55 6.19 -2.60
N TYR A 145 -13.36 5.17 -2.91
CA TYR A 145 -13.94 4.27 -1.92
C TYR A 145 -13.05 3.04 -1.68
N ILE A 146 -13.25 2.38 -0.55
CA ILE A 146 -12.62 1.09 -0.21
C ILE A 146 -13.73 0.10 0.16
N ASN A 147 -13.59 -1.13 -0.32
CA ASN A 147 -14.45 -2.22 0.10
C ASN A 147 -14.05 -2.68 1.50
N LYS A 148 -15.03 -3.03 2.33
CA LYS A 148 -14.79 -3.64 3.64
C LYS A 148 -14.31 -5.10 3.53
N TYR A 149 -14.65 -5.76 2.42
CA TYR A 149 -14.33 -7.16 2.21
C TYR A 149 -13.75 -7.43 0.82
N LEU A 150 -12.78 -8.34 0.79
CA LEU A 150 -12.15 -8.86 -0.43
C LEU A 150 -13.12 -9.44 -1.45
N ASN A 151 -14.17 -10.12 -1.00
CA ASN A 151 -15.14 -10.79 -1.87
C ASN A 151 -16.25 -9.86 -2.38
N CYS A 152 -16.10 -8.54 -2.22
CA CYS A 152 -17.06 -7.56 -2.72
C CYS A 152 -17.40 -7.68 -4.22
N PRO A 153 -16.47 -8.02 -5.13
CA PRO A 153 -16.82 -8.33 -6.52
C PRO A 153 -17.83 -9.48 -6.63
N THR A 154 -17.65 -10.56 -5.86
CA THR A 154 -18.59 -11.69 -5.80
C THR A 154 -19.93 -11.28 -5.22
N LEU A 155 -19.93 -10.52 -4.12
CA LEU A 155 -21.17 -10.05 -3.46
C LEU A 155 -21.99 -9.15 -4.38
N LYS A 156 -21.33 -8.24 -5.12
CA LYS A 156 -21.96 -7.39 -6.14
C LYS A 156 -22.61 -8.23 -7.23
N ASN A 157 -21.90 -9.22 -7.76
CA ASN A 157 -22.43 -10.06 -8.85
C ASN A 157 -23.61 -10.92 -8.40
N GLN A 158 -23.63 -11.38 -7.15
CA GLN A 158 -24.69 -12.23 -6.62
C GLN A 158 -25.95 -11.45 -6.21
N ASN A 159 -25.79 -10.30 -5.55
CA ASN A 159 -26.89 -9.61 -4.88
C ASN A 159 -27.20 -8.22 -5.45
N GLY A 160 -26.33 -7.70 -6.32
CA GLY A 160 -26.43 -6.35 -6.86
C GLY A 160 -26.13 -5.24 -5.84
N CYS A 161 -25.97 -4.02 -6.35
CA CYS A 161 -25.68 -2.83 -5.53
C CYS A 161 -26.93 -2.15 -4.94
N THR A 162 -28.13 -2.63 -5.29
CA THR A 162 -29.39 -2.22 -4.64
C THR A 162 -29.59 -2.91 -3.29
N ASN A 163 -28.90 -4.02 -3.05
CA ASN A 163 -28.87 -4.68 -1.74
C ASN A 163 -28.18 -3.77 -0.71
N GLY A 164 -28.86 -3.49 0.41
CA GLY A 164 -28.38 -2.56 1.43
C GLY A 164 -27.05 -2.96 2.08
N GLN A 165 -26.79 -4.25 2.27
CA GLN A 165 -25.53 -4.73 2.84
C GLN A 165 -24.38 -4.61 1.83
N VAL A 166 -24.60 -4.99 0.57
CA VAL A 166 -23.59 -4.83 -0.48
C VAL A 166 -23.26 -3.36 -0.68
N LYS A 167 -24.27 -2.48 -0.72
CA LYS A 167 -24.05 -1.05 -0.84
C LYS A 167 -23.21 -0.48 0.32
N ALA A 168 -23.44 -0.95 1.54
CA ALA A 168 -22.72 -0.49 2.72
C ALA A 168 -21.29 -1.06 2.81
N TRP A 169 -21.09 -2.33 2.47
CA TRP A 169 -19.80 -3.02 2.63
C TRP A 169 -18.91 -2.94 1.40
N CYS A 170 -19.49 -2.73 0.22
CA CYS A 170 -18.79 -2.77 -1.05
C CYS A 170 -18.91 -1.46 -1.87
N PRO A 171 -18.69 -0.28 -1.26
CA PRO A 171 -18.91 0.99 -1.95
C PRO A 171 -17.98 1.17 -3.15
N ALA A 172 -16.75 0.65 -3.10
CA ALA A 172 -15.83 0.71 -4.24
C ALA A 172 -16.32 -0.15 -5.41
N ALA A 173 -16.72 -1.39 -5.14
CA ALA A 173 -17.28 -2.26 -6.17
C ALA A 173 -18.56 -1.69 -6.80
N CYS A 174 -19.36 -0.97 -6.02
CA CYS A 174 -20.63 -0.42 -6.47
C CYS A 174 -20.55 0.93 -7.18
N ASN A 175 -19.62 1.79 -6.78
CA ASN A 175 -19.56 3.18 -7.27
C ASN A 175 -18.41 3.44 -8.23
N CYS A 176 -17.36 2.63 -8.23
CA CYS A 176 -16.23 2.78 -9.14
C CYS A 176 -16.39 1.84 -10.33
N THR A 177 -16.41 2.40 -11.53
CA THR A 177 -16.65 1.65 -12.78
C THR A 177 -15.47 1.73 -13.73
N THR A 178 -14.73 2.84 -13.70
CA THR A 178 -13.54 3.06 -14.53
C THR A 178 -12.26 3.16 -13.70
N GLU A 179 -12.41 3.46 -12.41
CA GLU A 179 -11.31 3.65 -11.48
C GLU A 179 -10.67 2.34 -11.01
N ILE A 180 -9.39 2.40 -10.65
CA ILE A 180 -8.69 1.27 -10.03
C ILE A 180 -9.23 1.07 -8.60
N ILE A 181 -9.96 -0.03 -8.41
CA ILE A 181 -10.47 -0.45 -7.10
C ILE A 181 -9.33 -1.10 -6.30
N PRO A 182 -9.12 -0.71 -5.03
CA PRO A 182 -8.18 -1.39 -4.15
C PRO A 182 -8.50 -2.85 -3.97
N ILE A 183 -7.45 -3.67 -3.95
CA ILE A 183 -7.56 -4.99 -3.35
C ILE A 183 -7.79 -4.74 -1.85
N ALA A 184 -8.91 -5.27 -1.32
CA ALA A 184 -9.35 -5.07 0.06
C ALA A 184 -8.82 -6.15 1.02
#